data_AF-A0A0K2ZMB4-F1
#
_entry.id   AF-A0A0K2ZMB4-F1
#
_cell.length_a   1.000
_cell.length_b   1.000
_cell.length_c   1.000
_cell.angle_alpha   90.00
_cell.angle_beta   90.00
_cell.angle_gamma   90.00
#
_symmetry.space_group_name_H-M   'P 1'
#
loop_
_entity.id
_entity.type
_entity.pdbx_description
1 polymer ?
#
loop_
_entity_poly.entity_id
_entity_poly.type
_entity_poly.pdbx_seq_one_letter_code
_entity_poly.pdbx_strand_id
1 'polypeptide(L)'
;MTWLDHLVVHTGDFDGQDVPESLHPDLPNRAGELLVRRQLVEKSLRLMQQMHLVEVFETEDGISFAAGEDAPSYLDLLQTPYSLALKQRAKWIVDRFAGMQTVEIRALIEGCIGRWTAEFRAEELPTELLK
;
A
#
# COMPACT_ATOMS: atom_id res chain seq x y z
N MET A 1 -7.11 1.87 3.52
CA MET A 1 -7.15 1.16 2.21
C MET A 1 -6.05 1.63 1.28
N THR A 2 -5.92 2.93 0.96
CA THR A 2 -4.85 3.44 0.07
C THR A 2 -3.42 3.23 0.57
N TRP A 3 -3.25 3.02 1.87
CA TRP A 3 -1.93 2.92 2.50
C TRP A 3 -1.30 1.55 2.21
N LEU A 4 -2.11 0.48 2.17
CA LEU A 4 -1.63 -0.86 1.82
C LEU A 4 -1.23 -0.96 0.33
N ASP A 5 -1.95 -0.27 -0.56
CA ASP A 5 -1.60 -0.15 -1.98
C ASP A 5 -0.25 0.56 -2.19
N HIS A 6 0.10 1.49 -1.30
CA HIS A 6 1.41 2.13 -1.31
C HIS A 6 2.48 1.24 -0.66
N LEU A 7 2.23 0.72 0.54
CA LEU A 7 3.18 -0.08 1.31
C LEU A 7 3.59 -1.38 0.61
N VAL A 8 2.71 -1.98 -0.20
CA VAL A 8 3.01 -3.22 -0.92
C VAL A 8 4.09 -3.04 -2.00
N VAL A 9 4.23 -1.83 -2.55
CA VAL A 9 5.27 -1.50 -3.53
C VAL A 9 6.47 -0.80 -2.90
N HIS A 10 6.30 -0.24 -1.70
CA HIS A 10 7.34 0.44 -0.91
C HIS A 10 7.65 -0.33 0.38
N THR A 11 7.89 -1.64 0.29
CA THR A 11 8.16 -2.48 1.48
C THR A 11 9.42 -2.07 2.24
N GLY A 12 10.37 -1.37 1.59
CA GLY A 12 11.54 -0.78 2.26
C GLY A 12 11.21 0.27 3.32
N ASP A 13 9.96 0.78 3.35
CA ASP A 13 9.51 1.67 4.41
C ASP A 13 9.32 0.96 5.76
N PHE A 14 9.32 -0.37 5.81
CA PHE A 14 9.24 -1.13 7.06
C PHE A 14 10.63 -1.35 7.66
N ASP A 15 10.71 -1.27 8.99
CA ASP A 15 11.92 -1.60 9.73
C ASP A 15 12.01 -3.13 9.98
N GLY A 16 13.19 -3.73 9.78
CA GLY A 16 13.47 -5.15 10.09
C GLY A 16 14.51 -5.81 9.17
N GLN A 17 15.04 -6.96 9.59
CA GLN A 17 16.02 -7.74 8.80
C GLN A 17 15.38 -8.58 7.69
N ASP A 18 14.11 -8.96 7.85
CA ASP A 18 13.38 -9.84 6.91
C ASP A 18 12.46 -9.05 5.96
N VAL A 19 12.73 -7.76 5.76
CA VAL A 19 11.91 -6.86 4.92
C VAL A 19 12.36 -7.00 3.45
N PRO A 20 11.45 -7.33 2.52
CA PRO A 20 11.77 -7.34 1.09
C PRO A 20 12.10 -5.93 0.59
N GLU A 21 13.05 -5.82 -0.34
CA GLU A 21 13.32 -4.55 -1.04
C GLU A 21 12.05 -3.98 -1.69
N SER A 22 11.93 -2.65 -1.78
CA SER A 22 10.80 -2.01 -2.48
C SER A 22 10.74 -2.44 -3.96
N LEU A 23 9.53 -2.53 -4.52
CA LEU A 23 9.35 -2.69 -5.97
C LEU A 23 9.58 -1.37 -6.70
N HIS A 24 9.20 -0.26 -6.08
CA HIS A 24 9.33 1.08 -6.65
C HIS A 24 10.55 1.78 -6.05
N PRO A 25 11.22 2.64 -6.84
CA PRO A 25 12.40 3.35 -6.37
C PRO A 25 12.02 4.44 -5.36
N ASP A 26 12.99 4.76 -4.52
CA ASP A 26 12.90 5.84 -3.55
C ASP A 26 13.09 7.21 -4.23
N LEU A 27 11.98 7.82 -4.63
CA LEU A 27 11.96 9.16 -5.24
C LEU A 27 11.71 10.28 -4.20
N PRO A 28 12.19 11.51 -4.43
CA PRO A 28 11.74 12.66 -3.64
C PRO A 28 10.24 12.92 -3.89
N ASN A 29 9.52 13.43 -2.88
CA ASN A 29 8.07 13.75 -2.93
C ASN A 29 7.07 12.57 -3.06
N ARG A 30 7.44 11.36 -2.60
CA ARG A 30 6.59 10.14 -2.62
C ARG A 30 5.22 10.27 -1.94
N ALA A 31 5.06 11.13 -0.93
CA ALA A 31 3.76 11.33 -0.28
C ALA A 31 2.68 11.91 -1.23
N GLY A 32 3.09 12.57 -2.32
CA GLY A 32 2.17 12.98 -3.38
C GLY A 32 1.47 11.82 -4.08
N GLU A 33 2.08 10.63 -4.09
CA GLU A 33 1.46 9.41 -4.64
C GLU A 33 0.17 9.03 -3.88
N LEU A 34 0.15 9.22 -2.56
CA LEU A 34 -1.01 8.86 -1.73
C LEU A 34 -2.23 9.72 -2.04
N LEU A 35 -2.03 10.99 -2.40
CA LEU A 35 -3.08 11.94 -2.76
C LEU A 35 -3.73 11.56 -4.10
N VAL A 36 -2.94 11.14 -5.09
CA VAL A 36 -3.43 10.76 -6.42
C VAL A 36 -4.08 9.37 -6.41
N ARG A 37 -3.63 8.48 -5.53
CA ARG A 37 -4.08 7.07 -5.50
C ARG A 37 -5.50 6.87 -5.02
N ARG A 38 -6.09 7.74 -4.18
CA ARG A 38 -7.44 7.49 -3.64
C ARG A 38 -8.50 7.31 -4.73
N GLN A 39 -8.59 8.25 -5.67
CA GLN A 39 -9.57 8.16 -6.76
C GLN A 39 -9.28 6.98 -7.69
N LEU A 40 -7.99 6.66 -7.90
CA LEU A 40 -7.59 5.53 -8.73
C LEU A 40 -8.00 4.21 -8.08
N VAL A 41 -7.73 4.02 -6.78
CA VAL A 41 -8.12 2.83 -6.01
C VAL A 41 -9.63 2.65 -6.02
N GLU A 42 -10.41 3.73 -5.80
CA GLU A 42 -11.87 3.66 -5.85
C GLU A 42 -12.39 3.25 -7.24
N LYS A 43 -11.82 3.79 -8.32
CA LYS A 43 -12.17 3.39 -9.70
C LYS A 43 -11.78 1.94 -10.00
N SER A 44 -10.60 1.51 -9.56
CA SER A 44 -10.11 0.14 -9.74
C SER A 44 -10.97 -0.88 -8.99
N LEU A 45 -11.43 -0.56 -7.77
CA LEU A 45 -12.32 -1.45 -7.02
C LEU A 45 -13.66 -1.64 -7.73
N ARG A 46 -14.23 -0.58 -8.30
CA ARG A 46 -15.46 -0.70 -9.11
C ARG A 46 -15.24 -1.57 -10.35
N LEU A 47 -14.10 -1.42 -11.02
CA LEU A 47 -13.75 -2.27 -12.16
C LEU A 47 -13.59 -3.73 -11.74
N MET A 48 -12.87 -3.99 -10.64
CA MET A 48 -12.68 -5.35 -10.11
C MET A 48 -14.00 -5.99 -9.70
N GLN A 49 -14.94 -5.20 -9.17
CA GLN A 49 -16.31 -5.65 -8.87
C GLN A 49 -17.07 -6.05 -10.15
N GLN A 50 -16.99 -5.26 -11.21
CA GLN A 50 -17.62 -5.57 -12.50
C GLN A 50 -17.06 -6.85 -13.14
N MET A 51 -15.82 -7.21 -12.81
CA MET A 51 -15.14 -8.41 -13.29
C MET A 51 -15.24 -9.60 -12.32
N HIS A 52 -16.08 -9.52 -11.28
CA HIS A 52 -16.25 -10.55 -10.24
C HIS A 52 -14.97 -10.89 -9.45
N LEU A 53 -13.97 -10.01 -9.46
CA LEU A 53 -12.71 -10.19 -8.71
C LEU A 53 -12.81 -9.67 -7.27
N VAL A 54 -13.73 -8.75 -7.00
CA VAL A 54 -13.97 -8.17 -5.68
C VAL A 54 -15.45 -8.15 -5.36
N GLU A 55 -15.80 -8.60 -4.17
CA GLU A 55 -17.14 -8.52 -3.60
C GLU A 55 -17.22 -7.37 -2.60
N VAL A 56 -18.42 -6.79 -2.48
CA VAL A 56 -18.69 -5.63 -1.62
C VAL A 56 -19.78 -6.00 -0.63
N PHE A 57 -19.52 -5.77 0.65
CA PHE A 57 -20.44 -6.07 1.74
C PHE A 57 -20.76 -4.79 2.50
N GLU A 58 -22.05 -4.54 2.72
CA GLU A 58 -22.51 -3.53 3.66
C GLU A 58 -22.51 -4.14 5.06
N THR A 59 -21.82 -3.47 5.97
CA THR A 59 -21.63 -3.88 7.36
C THR A 59 -22.00 -2.72 8.29
N GLU A 60 -22.17 -2.98 9.58
CA GLU A 60 -22.45 -1.92 10.56
C GLU A 60 -21.34 -0.86 10.62
N ASP A 61 -20.11 -1.25 10.28
CA ASP A 61 -18.92 -0.38 10.22
C ASP A 61 -18.74 0.32 8.85
N GLY A 62 -19.69 0.16 7.93
CA GLY A 62 -19.66 0.72 6.58
C GLY A 62 -19.43 -0.33 5.50
N ILE A 63 -18.58 -0.02 4.51
CA ILE A 63 -18.37 -0.87 3.32
C ILE A 63 -17.10 -1.71 3.51
N SER A 64 -17.26 -3.03 3.40
CA SER A 64 -16.17 -4.01 3.40
C SER A 64 -15.97 -4.61 2.00
N PHE A 65 -14.73 -4.97 1.68
CA PHE A 65 -14.36 -5.58 0.40
C PHE A 65 -13.71 -6.93 0.65
N ALA A 66 -14.08 -7.95 -0.13
CA ALA A 66 -13.43 -9.26 -0.12
C ALA A 66 -13.06 -9.70 -1.54
N ALA A 67 -12.13 -10.65 -1.64
CA ALA A 67 -11.84 -11.31 -2.90
C ALA A 67 -13.05 -12.14 -3.35
N GLY A 68 -13.46 -12.00 -4.61
CA GLY A 68 -14.50 -12.83 -5.20
C GLY A 68 -14.01 -14.25 -5.49
N GLU A 69 -14.94 -15.15 -5.81
CA GLU A 69 -14.65 -16.58 -6.05
C GLU A 69 -13.59 -16.81 -7.15
N ASP A 70 -13.62 -16.02 -8.23
CA ASP A 70 -12.70 -16.14 -9.35
C ASP A 70 -11.33 -15.46 -9.11
N ALA A 71 -11.20 -14.67 -8.05
CA ALA A 71 -10.00 -13.86 -7.80
C ALA A 71 -8.72 -14.69 -7.61
N PRO A 72 -8.72 -15.81 -6.84
CA PRO A 72 -7.53 -16.65 -6.70
C PRO A 72 -7.05 -17.20 -8.05
N SER A 73 -7.97 -17.75 -8.85
CA SER A 73 -7.68 -18.27 -10.19
C SER A 73 -7.12 -17.19 -11.12
N TYR A 74 -7.67 -15.97 -11.07
CA TYR A 74 -7.14 -14.85 -11.82
C TYR A 74 -5.72 -14.46 -11.39
N LEU A 75 -5.46 -14.40 -10.09
CA LEU A 75 -4.12 -14.10 -9.54
C LEU A 75 -3.09 -15.16 -9.93
N ASP A 76 -3.49 -16.42 -10.11
CA ASP A 76 -2.63 -17.50 -10.57
C ASP A 76 -2.22 -17.33 -12.05
N LEU A 77 -3.01 -16.64 -12.86
CA LEU A 77 -2.64 -16.32 -14.25
C LEU A 77 -1.58 -15.20 -14.34
N LEU A 78 -1.40 -14.41 -13.27
CA LEU A 78 -0.39 -13.35 -13.23
C LEU A 78 1.00 -13.95 -12.97
N GLN A 79 1.76 -14.16 -14.04
CA GLN A 79 3.06 -14.86 -14.03
C GLN A 79 4.24 -13.99 -14.48
N THR A 80 4.03 -12.70 -14.71
CA THR A 80 5.16 -11.80 -15.02
C THR A 80 6.07 -11.64 -13.79
N PRO A 81 7.39 -11.42 -13.97
CA PRO A 81 8.30 -11.23 -12.85
C PRO A 81 7.83 -10.16 -11.85
N TYR A 82 7.29 -9.05 -12.36
CA TYR A 82 6.70 -7.99 -11.53
C TYR A 82 5.51 -8.48 -10.72
N SER A 83 4.56 -9.20 -11.34
CA SER A 83 3.37 -9.69 -10.63
C SER A 83 3.70 -10.74 -9.57
N LEU A 84 4.68 -11.60 -9.82
CA LEU A 84 5.18 -12.56 -8.84
C LEU A 84 5.83 -11.86 -7.66
N ALA A 85 6.68 -10.86 -7.93
CA ALA A 85 7.33 -10.06 -6.90
C ALA A 85 6.33 -9.24 -6.07
N LEU A 86 5.24 -8.77 -6.69
CA LEU A 86 4.12 -8.09 -6.01
C LEU A 86 3.35 -9.05 -5.10
N LYS A 87 3.01 -10.25 -5.59
CA LYS A 87 2.36 -11.30 -4.77
C LYS A 87 3.18 -11.68 -3.55
N GLN A 88 4.50 -11.80 -3.70
CA GLN A 88 5.42 -12.09 -2.59
C GLN A 88 5.39 -11.01 -1.51
N ARG A 89 5.41 -9.73 -1.89
CA ARG A 89 5.34 -8.61 -0.94
C ARG A 89 3.97 -8.49 -0.29
N ALA A 90 2.90 -8.70 -1.06
CA ALA A 90 1.55 -8.74 -0.50
C ALA A 90 1.42 -9.85 0.55
N LYS A 91 1.94 -11.05 0.27
CA LYS A 91 2.00 -12.15 1.24
C LYS A 91 2.83 -11.76 2.47
N TRP A 92 4.00 -11.17 2.27
CA TRP A 92 4.85 -10.74 3.39
C TRP A 92 4.16 -9.73 4.29
N ILE A 93 3.44 -8.74 3.74
CA ILE A 93 2.66 -7.77 4.53
C ILE A 93 1.56 -8.47 5.33
N VAL A 94 0.84 -9.41 4.72
CA VAL A 94 -0.21 -10.19 5.40
C VAL A 94 0.39 -10.99 6.56
N ASP A 95 1.51 -11.69 6.33
CA ASP A 95 2.20 -12.47 7.34
C ASP A 95 2.76 -11.56 8.47
N ARG A 96 3.24 -10.36 8.13
CA ARG A 96 3.74 -9.35 9.09
C ARG A 96 2.64 -8.86 10.02
N PHE A 97 1.43 -8.67 9.50
CA PHE A 97 0.27 -8.22 10.27
C PHE A 97 -0.54 -9.35 10.88
N ALA A 98 -0.22 -10.61 10.55
CA ALA A 98 -0.89 -11.77 11.11
C ALA A 98 -0.76 -11.76 12.64
N GLY A 99 -1.89 -11.73 13.33
CA GLY A 99 -1.95 -11.70 14.80
C GLY A 99 -1.81 -10.31 15.44
N MET A 100 -1.71 -9.24 14.64
CA MET A 100 -1.80 -7.87 15.15
C MET A 100 -3.25 -7.40 15.20
N GLN A 101 -3.58 -6.63 16.23
CA GLN A 101 -4.85 -5.92 16.31
C GLN A 101 -4.86 -4.73 15.36
N THR A 102 -6.03 -4.34 14.87
CA THR A 102 -6.20 -3.18 13.96
C THR A 102 -5.54 -1.90 14.46
N VAL A 103 -5.53 -1.67 15.79
CA VAL A 103 -4.88 -0.52 16.41
C VAL A 103 -3.35 -0.55 16.26
N GLU A 104 -2.73 -1.73 16.36
CA GLU A 104 -1.29 -1.93 16.24
C GLU A 104 -0.85 -1.75 14.78
N ILE A 105 -1.64 -2.32 13.86
CA ILE A 105 -1.44 -2.13 12.41
C ILE A 105 -1.50 -0.65 12.07
N ARG A 106 -2.50 0.07 12.59
CA ARG A 106 -2.65 1.51 12.36
C ARG A 106 -1.47 2.31 12.90
N ALA A 107 -1.01 2.03 14.12
CA ALA A 107 0.13 2.74 14.71
C ALA A 107 1.42 2.54 13.90
N LEU A 108 1.67 1.31 13.42
CA LEU A 108 2.84 1.01 12.59
C LEU A 108 2.78 1.76 11.26
N ILE A 109 1.61 1.73 10.63
CA ILE A 109 1.33 2.42 9.38
C ILE A 109 1.48 3.95 9.55
N GLU A 110 0.99 4.53 10.64
CA GLU A 110 1.17 5.95 10.99
C GLU A 110 2.64 6.32 11.23
N GLY A 111 3.45 5.41 11.79
CA GLY A 111 4.89 5.60 11.92
C GLY A 111 5.60 5.73 10.57
N CYS A 112 5.19 4.92 9.57
CA CYS A 112 5.70 5.03 8.20
C CYS A 112 5.31 6.39 7.59
N ILE A 113 4.07 6.83 7.77
CA ILE A 113 3.59 8.15 7.30
C ILE A 113 4.29 9.30 8.00
N GLY A 114 4.56 9.18 9.29
CA GLY A 114 5.31 10.16 10.07
C GLY A 114 6.70 10.40 9.48
N ARG A 115 7.38 9.34 9.04
CA ARG A 115 8.65 9.46 8.30
C ARG A 115 8.45 10.18 6.97
N TRP A 116 7.46 9.79 6.18
CA TRP A 116 7.18 10.42 4.87
C TRP A 116 6.85 11.91 4.99
N THR A 117 6.10 12.32 6.01
CA THR A 117 5.76 13.74 6.26
C THR A 117 6.94 14.54 6.82
N ALA A 118 7.87 13.90 7.53
CA ALA A 118 9.12 14.53 7.97
C ALA A 118 10.10 14.75 6.81
N GLU A 119 10.22 13.79 5.88
CA GLU A 119 10.99 13.93 4.64
C GLU A 119 10.52 15.14 3.82
N PHE A 120 9.20 15.38 3.77
CA PHE A 120 8.61 16.56 3.14
C PHE A 120 9.06 17.90 3.75
N ARG A 121 9.23 17.98 5.07
CA ARG A 121 9.66 19.23 5.74
C ARG A 121 11.16 19.46 5.65
N ALA A 122 11.97 18.42 5.51
CA ALA A 122 13.42 18.54 5.43
C ALA A 122 13.89 19.25 4.14
N GLU A 123 13.09 19.20 3.06
CA GLU A 123 13.35 19.93 1.81
C GLU A 123 13.00 21.44 1.90
N GLU A 124 12.32 21.90 2.95
CA GLU A 124 12.02 23.33 3.20
C GLU A 124 13.12 24.06 4.00
N LEU A 125 14.39 23.63 3.91
CA LEU A 125 15.49 24.40 4.49
C LEU A 125 15.69 25.72 3.70
N PRO A 126 15.79 26.89 4.36
CA PRO A 126 15.60 28.18 3.72
C PRO A 126 16.66 28.49 2.66
N THR A 127 16.21 29.04 1.53
CA THR A 127 17.02 29.78 0.55
C THR A 127 17.54 31.09 1.17
N GLU A 128 18.37 31.00 2.20
CA GLU A 128 19.21 32.10 2.67
C GLU A 128 20.63 31.58 2.84
N LEU A 129 21.40 31.57 1.74
CA LEU A 129 22.87 31.65 1.79
C LEU A 129 23.46 31.72 0.36
N LEU A 130 23.12 32.77 -0.39
CA LEU A 130 24.02 33.33 -1.41
C LEU A 130 23.86 34.86 -1.37
N LYS A 131 24.69 35.50 -0.53
CA LYS A 131 25.06 36.92 -0.67
C LYS A 131 26.10 37.05 -1.78
#